data_AF-A0A2V9ITR0-F1
#
_entry.id   AF-A0A2V9ITR0-F1
#
_cell.length_a   1.000
_cell.length_b   1.000
_cell.length_c   1.000
_cell.angle_alpha   90.00
_cell.angle_beta   90.00
_cell.angle_gamma   90.00
#
_symmetry.space_group_name_H-M   'P 1'
#
loop_
_entity.id
_entity.type
_entity.pdbx_description
1 polymer ?
#
loop_
_entity_poly.entity_id
_entity_poly.type
_entity_poly.pdbx_seq_one_letter_code
_entity_poly.pdbx_strand_id
1 'polypeptide(L)'
;MHLFVWRNWELANADRMAKVLGTTPEKVLDVGASMGLPTKPHLGDEQLRRIYITVIRQNWHVLPDDQLIQLLGWDRARYEYTLKEDDFLAIKLGLLKPHCERLNYEEPSEAARRRAAEISRVIRETFGSSFNEPGEPAFQFVSDLSNPPLSSRRMIPGPCPDGDVDLRQGWVLSGARDGVGASLALVESLQAYLREVFGCEATIAEKENSGSKVLRISVNPALSPRSGSFDVAVQPLAIRVLGADLAGVRQALYFLQDQMEEKQGPYLSIGSTRRTTRLDPRYVYS
;
A
#
# COMPACT_ATOMS: atom_id res chain seq x y z
N MET A 1 -17.30 -6.26 27.01
CA MET A 1 -15.82 -6.15 26.95
C MET A 1 -15.15 -7.28 26.15
N HIS A 2 -15.24 -8.56 26.54
CA HIS A 2 -14.54 -9.67 25.86
C HIS A 2 -14.81 -9.75 24.34
N LEU A 3 -16.06 -9.54 23.91
CA LEU A 3 -16.42 -9.46 22.48
C LEU A 3 -15.63 -8.39 21.72
N PHE A 4 -15.46 -7.21 22.32
CA PHE A 4 -14.69 -6.11 21.72
C PHE A 4 -13.21 -6.48 21.61
N VAL A 5 -12.64 -7.08 22.66
CA VAL A 5 -11.24 -7.54 22.64
C VAL A 5 -11.02 -8.59 21.56
N TRP A 6 -11.92 -9.58 21.48
CA TRP A 6 -11.89 -10.63 20.48
C TRP A 6 -11.96 -10.07 19.05
N ARG A 7 -12.99 -9.27 18.74
CA ARG A 7 -13.21 -8.76 17.38
C ARG A 7 -12.08 -7.87 16.88
N ASN A 8 -11.39 -7.17 17.78
CA ASN A 8 -10.36 -6.20 17.41
C ASN A 8 -8.93 -6.73 17.63
N TRP A 9 -8.76 -8.02 17.93
CA TRP A 9 -7.44 -8.59 18.21
C TRP A 9 -6.44 -8.38 17.07
N GLU A 10 -6.90 -8.53 15.83
CA GLU A 10 -6.10 -8.32 14.61
C GLU A 10 -6.48 -7.03 13.84
N LEU A 11 -7.38 -6.21 14.40
CA LEU A 11 -7.92 -5.02 13.70
C LEU A 11 -7.48 -3.68 14.30
N ALA A 12 -6.98 -3.66 15.53
CA ALA A 12 -6.53 -2.45 16.21
C ALA A 12 -5.36 -2.75 17.16
N ASN A 13 -4.48 -1.77 17.37
CA ASN A 13 -3.37 -1.90 18.32
C ASN A 13 -3.85 -1.83 19.78
N ALA A 14 -3.09 -2.44 20.68
CA ALA A 14 -3.45 -2.58 22.10
C ALA A 14 -3.66 -1.23 22.79
N ASP A 15 -2.85 -0.23 22.46
CA ASP A 15 -2.95 1.14 22.96
C ASP A 15 -4.30 1.79 22.61
N ARG A 16 -4.77 1.63 21.35
CA ARG A 16 -6.07 2.18 20.92
C ARG A 16 -7.23 1.47 21.60
N MET A 17 -7.16 0.14 21.71
CA MET A 17 -8.16 -0.65 22.42
C MET A 17 -8.25 -0.27 23.90
N ALA A 18 -7.09 -0.09 24.55
CA ALA A 18 -7.00 0.33 25.93
C ALA A 18 -7.57 1.74 26.14
N LYS A 19 -7.26 2.66 25.23
CA LYS A 19 -7.83 4.01 25.23
C LYS A 19 -9.36 3.97 25.17
N VAL A 20 -9.93 3.17 24.27
CA VAL A 20 -11.39 3.02 24.12
C VAL A 20 -12.04 2.52 25.41
N LEU A 21 -11.43 1.52 26.05
CA LEU A 21 -11.93 0.95 27.29
C LEU A 21 -11.60 1.79 28.54
N GLY A 22 -10.81 2.86 28.43
CA GLY A 22 -10.35 3.65 29.57
C GLY A 22 -9.44 2.87 30.52
N THR A 23 -8.54 2.04 29.98
CA THR A 23 -7.67 1.14 30.74
C THR A 23 -6.24 1.12 30.19
N THR A 24 -5.40 0.18 30.64
CA THR A 24 -4.02 0.01 30.15
C THR A 24 -3.90 -1.10 29.09
N PRO A 25 -2.89 -1.05 28.20
CA PRO A 25 -2.65 -2.10 27.22
C PRO A 25 -2.50 -3.49 27.85
N GLU A 26 -1.85 -3.59 29.01
CA GLU A 26 -1.61 -4.85 29.73
C GLU A 26 -2.94 -5.54 30.06
N LYS A 27 -3.92 -4.78 30.58
CA LYS A 27 -5.24 -5.32 30.88
C LYS A 27 -5.98 -5.83 29.64
N VAL A 28 -5.79 -5.19 28.48
CA VAL A 28 -6.35 -5.68 27.21
C VAL A 28 -5.68 -6.99 26.79
N LEU A 29 -4.36 -7.06 26.93
CA LEU A 29 -3.59 -8.27 26.63
C LEU A 29 -3.99 -9.43 27.55
N ASP A 30 -4.17 -9.19 28.84
CA ASP A 30 -4.61 -10.18 29.83
C ASP A 30 -5.99 -10.75 29.46
N VAL A 31 -6.94 -9.89 29.06
CA VAL A 31 -8.27 -10.33 28.61
C VAL A 31 -8.16 -11.20 27.36
N GLY A 32 -7.33 -10.85 26.38
CA GLY A 32 -7.12 -11.70 25.20
C GLY A 32 -6.46 -13.04 25.54
N ALA A 33 -5.41 -13.02 26.37
CA ALA A 33 -4.72 -14.22 26.84
C ALA A 33 -5.67 -15.16 27.60
N SER A 34 -6.57 -14.61 28.43
CA SER A 34 -7.59 -15.40 29.15
C SER A 34 -8.54 -16.16 28.22
N MET A 35 -8.76 -15.65 27.00
CA MET A 35 -9.57 -16.31 25.98
C MET A 35 -8.74 -17.26 25.10
N GLY A 36 -7.42 -17.35 25.32
CA GLY A 36 -6.51 -18.16 24.51
C GLY A 36 -6.12 -17.53 23.16
N LEU A 37 -6.24 -16.21 23.01
CA LEU A 37 -5.78 -15.52 21.80
C LEU A 37 -4.25 -15.56 21.69
N PRO A 38 -3.68 -15.60 20.47
CA PRO A 38 -2.25 -15.66 20.28
C PRO A 38 -1.63 -14.29 20.60
N THR A 39 -0.29 -14.21 20.56
CA THR A 39 0.43 -12.94 20.70
C THR A 39 -0.19 -11.87 19.79
N LYS A 40 -0.55 -10.73 20.38
CA LYS A 40 -1.26 -9.68 19.65
C LYS A 40 -0.35 -9.09 18.56
N PRO A 41 -0.78 -9.04 17.30
CA PRO A 41 -0.01 -8.38 16.25
C PRO A 41 -0.02 -6.85 16.44
N HIS A 42 1.06 -6.20 16.02
CA HIS A 42 1.14 -4.75 15.93
C HIS A 42 0.93 -4.33 14.47
N LEU A 43 -0.09 -3.50 14.22
CA LEU A 43 -0.43 -2.98 12.89
C LEU A 43 0.32 -1.67 12.62
N GLY A 44 0.95 -1.58 11.45
CA GLY A 44 1.57 -0.35 10.95
C GLY A 44 0.54 0.64 10.38
N ASP A 45 0.98 1.88 10.12
CA ASP A 45 0.11 2.96 9.64
C ASP A 45 -0.59 2.64 8.31
N GLU A 46 0.09 1.94 7.41
CA GLU A 46 -0.48 1.47 6.14
C GLU A 46 -1.65 0.52 6.36
N GLN A 47 -1.47 -0.45 7.28
CA GLN A 47 -2.48 -1.45 7.60
C GLN A 47 -3.69 -0.79 8.28
N LEU A 48 -3.44 0.08 9.27
CA LEU A 48 -4.49 0.82 9.96
C LEU A 48 -5.27 1.72 9.01
N ARG A 49 -4.61 2.33 8.02
CA ARG A 49 -5.29 3.14 7.00
C ARG A 49 -6.21 2.31 6.11
N ARG A 50 -5.87 1.05 5.82
CA ARG A 50 -6.63 0.17 4.91
C ARG A 50 -7.75 -0.61 5.61
N ILE A 51 -7.60 -0.91 6.89
CA ILE A 51 -8.52 -1.81 7.62
C ILE A 51 -9.77 -1.13 8.18
N TYR A 52 -9.86 0.21 8.11
CA TYR A 52 -10.89 1.03 8.75
C TYR A 52 -12.32 0.51 8.51
N ILE A 53 -12.66 0.08 7.29
CA ILE A 53 -14.01 -0.36 6.95
C ILE A 53 -14.38 -1.63 7.72
N THR A 54 -13.43 -2.54 7.91
CA THR A 54 -13.61 -3.76 8.71
C THR A 54 -13.77 -3.41 10.19
N VAL A 55 -12.98 -2.46 10.71
CA VAL A 55 -13.11 -1.94 12.08
C VAL A 55 -14.50 -1.36 12.31
N ILE A 56 -15.00 -0.53 11.40
CA ILE A 56 -16.35 0.06 11.49
C ILE A 56 -17.41 -1.04 11.51
N ARG A 57 -17.39 -1.96 10.55
CA ARG A 57 -18.38 -3.05 10.43
C ARG A 57 -18.41 -3.94 11.66
N GLN A 58 -17.25 -4.37 12.15
CA GLN A 58 -17.15 -5.28 13.31
C GLN A 58 -17.61 -4.64 14.62
N ASN A 59 -17.54 -3.30 14.73
CA ASN A 59 -17.89 -2.58 15.95
C ASN A 59 -19.19 -1.76 15.83
N TRP A 60 -19.89 -1.80 14.68
CA TRP A 60 -21.09 -1.01 14.43
C TRP A 60 -22.20 -1.21 15.48
N HIS A 61 -22.31 -2.40 16.05
CA HIS A 61 -23.28 -2.72 17.09
C HIS A 61 -22.65 -2.86 18.49
N VAL A 62 -21.36 -2.56 18.61
CA VAL A 62 -20.58 -2.78 19.84
C VAL A 62 -20.21 -1.46 20.50
N LEU A 63 -19.87 -0.44 19.70
CA LEU A 63 -19.39 0.84 20.20
C LEU A 63 -20.33 2.00 19.78
N PRO A 64 -20.48 3.04 20.62
CA PRO A 64 -21.00 4.32 20.19
C PRO A 64 -20.04 5.01 19.21
N ASP A 65 -20.54 5.99 18.46
CA ASP A 65 -19.79 6.73 17.45
C ASP A 65 -18.44 7.25 17.96
N ASP A 66 -18.42 7.86 19.13
CA ASP A 66 -17.22 8.51 19.67
C ASP A 66 -16.12 7.51 20.03
N GLN A 67 -16.49 6.33 20.57
CA GLN A 67 -15.54 5.26 20.83
C GLN A 67 -15.05 4.60 19.54
N LEU A 68 -15.89 4.55 18.50
CA LEU A 68 -15.48 4.05 17.20
C LEU A 68 -14.49 5.00 16.52
N ILE A 69 -14.74 6.32 16.56
CA ILE A 69 -13.81 7.37 16.11
C ILE A 69 -12.48 7.26 16.85
N GLN A 70 -12.55 7.06 18.17
CA GLN A 70 -11.37 6.90 19.02
C GLN A 70 -10.56 5.65 18.66
N LEU A 71 -11.21 4.51 18.38
CA LEU A 71 -10.56 3.28 17.92
C LEU A 71 -9.85 3.47 16.57
N LEU A 72 -10.50 4.20 15.65
CA LEU A 72 -9.95 4.52 14.34
C LEU A 72 -8.80 5.55 14.41
N GLY A 73 -8.74 6.32 15.50
CA GLY A 73 -7.79 7.43 15.65
C GLY A 73 -8.10 8.57 14.68
N TRP A 74 -9.39 8.80 14.39
CA TRP A 74 -9.86 9.83 13.46
C TRP A 74 -10.45 11.02 14.20
N ASP A 75 -10.70 12.10 13.46
CA ASP A 75 -11.64 13.14 13.89
C ASP A 75 -13.06 12.83 13.42
N ARG A 76 -14.05 13.58 13.94
CA ARG A 76 -15.47 13.41 13.60
C ARG A 76 -15.74 13.68 12.11
N ALA A 77 -15.14 14.72 11.55
CA ALA A 77 -15.41 15.15 10.17
C ALA A 77 -14.99 14.07 9.17
N ARG A 78 -13.79 13.49 9.34
CA ARG A 78 -13.30 12.35 8.55
C ARG A 78 -14.24 11.16 8.68
N TYR A 79 -14.68 10.83 9.88
CA TYR A 79 -15.59 9.71 10.09
C TYR A 79 -16.94 9.89 9.39
N GLU A 80 -17.57 11.06 9.53
CA GLU A 80 -18.85 11.37 8.88
C GLU A 80 -18.72 11.40 7.36
N TYR A 81 -17.64 12.00 6.85
CA TYR A 81 -17.32 12.00 5.43
C TYR A 81 -17.18 10.57 4.90
N THR A 82 -16.42 9.70 5.59
CA THR A 82 -16.26 8.30 5.19
C THR A 82 -17.58 7.55 5.20
N LEU A 83 -18.44 7.72 6.23
CA LEU A 83 -19.74 7.04 6.26
C LEU A 83 -20.65 7.43 5.09
N LYS A 84 -20.58 8.70 4.68
CA LYS A 84 -21.41 9.25 3.61
C LYS A 84 -20.88 8.91 2.22
N GLU A 85 -19.59 9.13 1.98
CA GLU A 85 -18.99 9.17 0.64
C GLU A 85 -18.29 7.86 0.27
N ASP A 86 -17.87 7.06 1.24
CA ASP A 86 -17.06 5.87 0.98
C ASP A 86 -17.93 4.61 0.86
N ASP A 87 -17.85 3.94 -0.29
CA ASP A 87 -18.42 2.61 -0.54
C ASP A 87 -19.91 2.43 -0.14
N PHE A 88 -20.71 3.49 -0.19
CA PHE A 88 -22.10 3.50 0.32
C PHE A 88 -22.21 2.91 1.74
N LEU A 89 -21.22 3.16 2.59
CA LEU A 89 -21.00 2.44 3.83
C LEU A 89 -22.19 2.58 4.78
N ALA A 90 -22.78 3.77 4.92
CA ALA A 90 -23.98 3.97 5.72
C ALA A 90 -25.15 3.08 5.27
N ILE A 91 -25.38 2.94 3.95
CA ILE A 91 -26.43 2.06 3.40
C ILE A 91 -26.14 0.60 3.77
N LYS A 92 -24.89 0.15 3.60
CA LYS A 92 -24.46 -1.21 3.92
C LYS A 92 -24.56 -1.54 5.41
N LEU A 93 -24.58 -0.52 6.25
CA LEU A 93 -24.69 -0.63 7.71
C LEU A 93 -26.13 -0.44 8.22
N GLY A 94 -27.11 -0.31 7.32
CA GLY A 94 -28.53 -0.19 7.66
C GLY A 94 -29.01 1.25 7.86
N LEU A 95 -28.31 2.25 7.32
CA LEU A 95 -28.57 3.70 7.35
C LEU A 95 -28.51 4.37 8.73
N LEU A 96 -28.91 3.67 9.79
CA LEU A 96 -28.96 4.19 11.14
C LEU A 96 -27.97 3.42 12.02
N LYS A 97 -27.08 4.16 12.69
CA LYS A 97 -26.23 3.63 13.74
C LYS A 97 -27.09 3.27 14.97
N PRO A 98 -27.07 2.02 15.45
CA PRO A 98 -27.78 1.66 16.68
C PRO A 98 -27.19 2.40 17.88
N HIS A 99 -28.06 2.72 18.84
CA HIS A 99 -27.61 3.20 20.14
C HIS A 99 -26.82 2.11 20.86
N CYS A 100 -25.55 2.37 21.11
CA CYS A 100 -24.67 1.49 21.88
C CYS A 100 -24.25 2.21 23.15
N GLU A 101 -24.33 1.52 24.28
CA GLU A 101 -23.77 2.05 25.53
C GLU A 101 -22.25 2.19 25.43
N ARG A 102 -21.70 3.16 26.15
CA ARG A 102 -20.25 3.33 26.26
C ARG A 102 -19.64 2.08 26.90
N LEU A 103 -18.64 1.53 26.24
CA LEU A 103 -17.92 0.36 26.70
C LEU A 103 -16.70 0.77 27.52
N ASN A 104 -16.73 0.52 28.82
CA ASN A 104 -15.58 0.71 29.70
C ASN A 104 -14.94 -0.63 30.08
N TYR A 105 -13.71 -0.58 30.54
CA TYR A 105 -13.08 -1.72 31.18
C TYR A 105 -13.76 -2.02 32.51
N GLU A 106 -14.09 -3.28 32.69
CA GLU A 106 -14.56 -3.84 33.95
C GLU A 106 -13.76 -5.08 34.25
N GLU A 107 -13.36 -5.26 35.51
CA GLU A 107 -12.66 -6.48 35.92
C GLU A 107 -13.53 -7.72 35.60
N PRO A 108 -12.99 -8.73 34.88
CA PRO A 108 -13.76 -9.92 34.54
C PRO A 108 -14.31 -10.61 35.78
N SER A 109 -15.64 -10.75 35.83
CA SER A 109 -16.33 -11.54 36.85
C SER A 109 -15.92 -13.01 36.79
N GLU A 110 -16.14 -13.76 37.87
CA GLU A 110 -15.89 -15.21 37.91
C GLU A 110 -16.60 -15.96 36.76
N ALA A 111 -17.83 -15.55 36.42
CA ALA A 111 -18.55 -16.12 35.28
C ALA A 111 -17.86 -15.81 33.94
N ALA A 112 -17.37 -14.59 33.75
CA ALA A 112 -16.63 -14.20 32.55
C ALA A 112 -15.30 -14.95 32.44
N ARG A 113 -14.57 -15.11 33.54
CA ARG A 113 -13.31 -15.88 33.60
C ARG A 113 -13.54 -17.35 33.23
N ARG A 114 -14.59 -17.98 33.78
CA ARG A 114 -14.97 -19.36 33.38
C ARG A 114 -15.27 -19.45 31.89
N ARG A 115 -16.04 -18.51 31.34
CA ARG A 115 -16.36 -18.51 29.91
C ARG A 115 -15.14 -18.27 29.03
N ALA A 116 -14.21 -17.41 29.43
CA ALA A 116 -12.95 -17.20 28.74
C ALA A 116 -12.09 -18.48 28.72
N ALA A 117 -12.00 -19.20 29.85
CA ALA A 117 -11.31 -20.49 29.92
C ALA A 117 -11.95 -21.56 29.01
N GLU A 118 -13.28 -21.58 28.89
CA GLU A 118 -13.98 -22.45 27.95
C GLU A 118 -13.63 -22.11 26.49
N ILE A 119 -13.60 -20.82 26.13
CA ILE A 119 -13.17 -20.35 24.80
C ILE A 119 -11.73 -20.79 24.52
N SER A 120 -10.82 -20.57 25.48
CA SER A 120 -9.42 -20.97 25.37
C SER A 120 -9.27 -22.47 25.12
N ARG A 121 -10.05 -23.30 25.83
CA ARG A 121 -10.08 -24.75 25.60
C ARG A 121 -10.54 -25.08 24.18
N VAL A 122 -11.63 -24.48 23.70
CA VAL A 122 -12.16 -24.71 22.34
C VAL A 122 -11.13 -24.33 21.28
N ILE A 123 -10.45 -23.18 21.42
CA ILE A 123 -9.39 -22.76 20.51
C ILE A 123 -8.29 -23.82 20.45
N ARG A 124 -7.78 -24.23 21.62
CA ARG A 124 -6.68 -25.20 21.70
C ARG A 124 -7.06 -26.56 21.13
N GLU A 125 -8.29 -27.03 21.37
CA GLU A 125 -8.78 -28.29 20.81
C GLU A 125 -9.01 -28.22 19.30
N THR A 126 -9.44 -27.06 18.79
CA THR A 126 -9.79 -26.89 17.37
C THR A 126 -8.55 -26.64 16.50
N PHE A 127 -7.65 -25.77 16.96
CA PHE A 127 -6.54 -25.27 16.16
C PHE A 127 -5.17 -25.79 16.62
N GLY A 128 -5.06 -26.36 17.82
CA GLY A 128 -3.79 -26.88 18.33
C GLY A 128 -2.69 -25.83 18.44
N SER A 129 -1.44 -26.24 18.22
CA SER A 129 -0.27 -25.35 18.32
C SER A 129 -0.13 -24.38 17.17
N SER A 130 -0.66 -24.70 15.97
CA SER A 130 -0.54 -23.84 14.78
C SER A 130 -1.28 -22.52 14.94
N PHE A 131 -2.24 -22.42 15.88
CA PHE A 131 -2.90 -21.16 16.20
C PHE A 131 -1.95 -20.07 16.72
N ASN A 132 -0.80 -20.46 17.28
CA ASN A 132 0.20 -19.53 17.79
C ASN A 132 1.24 -19.16 16.73
N GLU A 133 1.22 -19.80 15.56
CA GLU A 133 2.12 -19.46 14.47
C GLU A 133 1.64 -18.16 13.82
N PRO A 134 2.53 -17.19 13.59
CA PRO A 134 2.15 -15.96 12.92
C PRO A 134 1.70 -16.25 11.49
N GLY A 135 0.51 -15.78 11.13
CA GLY A 135 0.01 -15.81 9.77
C GLY A 135 0.65 -14.77 8.85
N GLU A 136 0.15 -14.68 7.62
CA GLU A 136 0.51 -13.60 6.70
C GLU A 136 0.10 -12.23 7.28
N PRO A 137 0.98 -11.20 7.25
CA PRO A 137 0.61 -9.86 7.69
C PRO A 137 -0.59 -9.30 6.91
N ALA A 138 -1.48 -8.59 7.60
CA ALA A 138 -2.61 -7.94 6.95
C ALA A 138 -2.15 -7.07 5.77
N PHE A 139 -2.76 -7.28 4.60
CA PHE A 139 -2.46 -6.59 3.34
C PHE A 139 -1.07 -6.85 2.73
N GLN A 140 -0.37 -7.94 3.12
CA GLN A 140 0.89 -8.33 2.46
C GLN A 140 0.72 -8.48 0.94
N PHE A 141 -0.40 -9.07 0.49
CA PHE A 141 -0.75 -9.17 -0.94
C PHE A 141 -0.69 -7.84 -1.72
N VAL A 142 -0.89 -6.69 -1.06
CA VAL A 142 -0.78 -5.38 -1.74
C VAL A 142 0.66 -5.12 -2.16
N SER A 143 1.63 -5.46 -1.30
CA SER A 143 3.06 -5.38 -1.62
C SER A 143 3.41 -6.32 -2.75
N ASP A 144 2.91 -7.56 -2.68
CA ASP A 144 3.22 -8.61 -3.65
C ASP A 144 2.64 -8.30 -5.03
N LEU A 145 1.40 -7.81 -5.10
CA LEU A 145 0.77 -7.38 -6.36
C LEU A 145 1.36 -6.06 -6.90
N SER A 146 1.88 -5.20 -6.03
CA SER A 146 2.56 -3.97 -6.46
C SER A 146 3.96 -4.24 -7.04
N ASN A 147 4.55 -5.39 -6.72
CA ASN A 147 5.87 -5.82 -7.16
C ASN A 147 5.78 -7.26 -7.71
N PRO A 148 5.05 -7.48 -8.83
CA PRO A 148 4.93 -8.81 -9.38
C PRO A 148 6.32 -9.36 -9.73
N PRO A 149 6.59 -10.66 -9.51
CA PRO A 149 7.85 -11.25 -9.91
C PRO A 149 8.04 -11.03 -11.42
N LEU A 150 9.17 -10.42 -11.78
CA LEU A 150 9.50 -10.16 -13.16
C LEU A 150 9.62 -11.51 -13.89
N SER A 151 8.94 -11.62 -15.04
CA SER A 151 8.85 -12.88 -15.79
C SER A 151 10.24 -13.43 -16.13
N SER A 152 10.35 -14.76 -16.31
CA SER A 152 11.57 -15.43 -16.75
C SER A 152 12.26 -14.69 -17.90
N ARG A 153 13.59 -14.51 -17.77
CA ARG A 153 14.45 -13.80 -18.72
C ARG A 153 14.05 -14.06 -20.17
N ARG A 154 13.65 -13.01 -20.88
CA ARG A 154 13.22 -13.11 -22.27
C ARG A 154 14.43 -13.36 -23.18
N MET A 155 14.25 -14.20 -24.19
CA MET A 155 15.18 -14.24 -25.32
C MET A 155 15.02 -12.93 -26.09
N ILE A 156 16.10 -12.15 -26.21
CA ILE A 156 16.12 -10.92 -27.00
C ILE A 156 16.30 -11.31 -28.46
N PRO A 157 15.32 -11.08 -29.35
CA PRO A 157 15.48 -11.39 -30.76
C PRO A 157 16.40 -10.35 -31.41
N GLY A 158 17.39 -10.85 -32.16
CA GLY A 158 18.11 -10.12 -33.20
C GLY A 158 18.87 -8.84 -32.79
N PRO A 159 19.40 -8.10 -33.79
CA PRO A 159 19.98 -6.78 -33.58
C PRO A 159 18.89 -5.74 -33.24
N CYS A 160 19.30 -4.61 -32.65
CA CYS A 160 18.41 -3.47 -32.43
C CYS A 160 17.84 -2.97 -33.77
N PRO A 161 16.51 -2.76 -33.89
CA PRO A 161 15.92 -2.17 -35.09
C PRO A 161 16.48 -0.78 -35.40
N ASP A 162 16.52 -0.41 -36.68
CA ASP A 162 16.91 0.93 -37.10
C ASP A 162 15.92 1.98 -36.56
N GLY A 163 16.46 3.06 -35.97
CA GLY A 163 15.65 4.12 -35.34
C GLY A 163 15.31 3.86 -33.88
N ASP A 164 15.73 2.73 -33.31
CA ASP A 164 15.60 2.44 -31.89
C ASP A 164 16.94 2.60 -31.14
N VAL A 165 16.83 2.78 -29.82
CA VAL A 165 17.93 2.83 -28.87
C VAL A 165 18.00 1.51 -28.12
N ASP A 166 19.20 0.94 -28.04
CA ASP A 166 19.49 -0.31 -27.35
C ASP A 166 19.95 -0.08 -25.90
N LEU A 167 19.19 -0.63 -24.94
CA LEU A 167 19.44 -0.49 -23.51
C LEU A 167 20.30 -1.61 -22.88
N ARG A 168 20.78 -2.59 -23.67
CA ARG A 168 21.54 -3.75 -23.14
C ARG A 168 22.78 -3.38 -22.31
N GLN A 169 23.55 -2.39 -22.79
CA GLN A 169 24.85 -2.05 -22.21
C GLN A 169 25.15 -0.54 -22.22
N GLY A 170 25.94 -0.12 -21.22
CA GLY A 170 26.52 1.23 -21.16
C GLY A 170 25.57 2.33 -20.64
N TRP A 171 24.42 1.95 -20.07
CA TRP A 171 23.43 2.86 -19.53
C TRP A 171 23.62 3.12 -18.03
N VAL A 172 23.60 4.40 -17.69
CA VAL A 172 23.57 4.90 -16.31
C VAL A 172 22.18 5.47 -16.05
N LEU A 173 21.48 4.92 -15.06
CA LEU A 173 20.20 5.40 -14.58
C LEU A 173 20.44 6.41 -13.46
N SER A 174 19.80 7.57 -13.55
CA SER A 174 19.90 8.62 -12.52
C SER A 174 18.52 9.15 -12.13
N GLY A 175 18.34 9.42 -10.83
CA GLY A 175 17.16 10.07 -10.25
C GLY A 175 17.57 11.28 -9.41
N ALA A 176 16.83 12.38 -9.51
CA ALA A 176 17.09 13.57 -8.69
C ALA A 176 16.78 13.31 -7.21
N ARG A 177 17.68 13.70 -6.28
CA ARG A 177 17.52 13.51 -4.81
C ARG A 177 16.92 14.71 -4.06
N ASP A 178 16.72 15.86 -4.71
CA ASP A 178 16.50 17.13 -4.00
C ASP A 178 15.03 17.39 -3.61
N GLY A 179 14.42 16.48 -2.85
CA GLY A 179 13.15 16.71 -2.12
C GLY A 179 11.88 16.86 -2.97
N VAL A 180 12.01 17.04 -4.29
CA VAL A 180 10.95 17.00 -5.31
C VAL A 180 11.52 16.24 -6.53
N GLY A 181 12.06 15.05 -6.28
CA GLY A 181 12.65 14.16 -7.28
C GLY A 181 11.86 12.85 -7.44
N ALA A 182 12.07 12.16 -8.56
CA ALA A 182 11.53 10.82 -8.73
C ALA A 182 12.17 9.88 -7.70
N SER A 183 11.36 9.09 -7.00
CA SER A 183 11.84 8.21 -5.92
C SER A 183 12.97 7.31 -6.42
N LEU A 184 14.05 7.20 -5.64
CA LEU A 184 15.13 6.22 -5.87
C LEU A 184 14.56 4.82 -6.12
N ALA A 185 13.47 4.48 -5.44
CA ALA A 185 12.74 3.22 -5.64
C ALA A 185 12.23 3.00 -7.08
N LEU A 186 11.86 4.06 -7.81
CA LEU A 186 11.44 3.95 -9.22
C LEU A 186 12.63 3.72 -10.14
N VAL A 187 13.79 4.32 -9.84
CA VAL A 187 15.04 4.08 -10.57
C VAL A 187 15.50 2.62 -10.35
N GLU A 188 15.47 2.16 -9.10
CA GLU A 188 15.78 0.79 -8.72
C GLU A 188 14.81 -0.21 -9.36
N SER A 189 13.52 0.09 -9.38
CA SER A 189 12.51 -0.74 -10.05
C SER A 189 12.76 -0.87 -11.56
N LEU A 190 13.11 0.22 -12.25
CA LEU A 190 13.48 0.15 -13.68
C LEU A 190 14.77 -0.66 -13.89
N GLN A 191 15.77 -0.49 -13.01
CA GLN A 191 17.02 -1.26 -13.09
C GLN A 191 16.76 -2.76 -12.93
N ALA A 192 15.96 -3.14 -11.92
CA ALA A 192 15.57 -4.52 -11.68
C ALA A 192 14.83 -5.10 -12.90
N TYR A 193 13.87 -4.36 -13.47
CA TYR A 193 13.19 -4.74 -14.70
C TYR A 193 14.16 -5.02 -15.85
N LEU A 194 15.05 -4.07 -16.17
CA LEU A 194 16.02 -4.22 -17.26
C LEU A 194 16.97 -5.40 -17.04
N ARG A 195 17.38 -5.66 -15.78
CA ARG A 195 18.29 -6.75 -15.43
C ARG A 195 17.59 -8.10 -15.46
N GLU A 196 16.43 -8.24 -14.85
CA GLU A 196 15.76 -9.53 -14.69
C GLU A 196 15.08 -9.98 -15.98
N VAL A 197 14.40 -9.06 -16.69
CA VAL A 197 13.67 -9.38 -17.92
C VAL A 197 14.60 -9.54 -19.11
N PHE A 198 15.59 -8.65 -19.24
CA PHE A 198 16.45 -8.57 -20.44
C PHE A 198 17.93 -8.85 -20.17
N GLY A 199 18.37 -8.95 -18.91
CA GLY A 199 19.78 -9.16 -18.60
C GLY A 199 20.67 -7.97 -18.89
N CYS A 200 20.13 -6.74 -18.85
CA CYS A 200 20.91 -5.53 -19.10
C CYS A 200 21.85 -5.20 -17.94
N GLU A 201 22.96 -4.53 -18.26
CA GLU A 201 24.00 -4.13 -17.30
C GLU A 201 23.87 -2.65 -16.88
N ALA A 202 22.63 -2.15 -16.79
CA ALA A 202 22.38 -0.78 -16.38
C ALA A 202 22.84 -0.54 -14.93
N THR A 203 23.54 0.55 -14.69
CA THR A 203 24.05 0.94 -13.36
C THR A 203 23.33 2.19 -12.85
N ILE A 204 23.25 2.36 -11.53
CA ILE A 204 22.69 3.58 -10.92
C ILE A 204 23.87 4.45 -10.48
N ALA A 205 23.91 5.70 -10.93
CA ALA A 205 24.92 6.66 -10.48
C ALA A 205 24.36 8.09 -10.42
N GLU A 206 24.91 8.89 -9.50
CA GLU A 206 24.50 10.29 -9.29
C GLU A 206 25.25 11.28 -10.17
N LYS A 207 26.49 10.96 -10.53
CA LYS A 207 27.34 11.78 -11.38
C LYS A 207 27.47 11.13 -12.74
N GLU A 208 27.17 11.91 -13.76
CA GLU A 208 27.33 11.51 -15.15
C GLU A 208 28.82 11.58 -15.50
N ASN A 209 29.39 10.46 -15.90
CA ASN A 209 30.70 10.46 -16.50
C ASN A 209 30.58 10.88 -17.97
N SER A 210 31.44 11.80 -18.40
CA SER A 210 31.46 12.31 -19.76
C SER A 210 31.67 11.16 -20.75
N GLY A 211 30.62 10.80 -21.51
CA GLY A 211 30.63 9.72 -22.51
C GLY A 211 29.74 8.51 -22.21
N SER A 212 29.14 8.40 -21.02
CA SER A 212 28.17 7.33 -20.71
C SER A 212 26.79 7.62 -21.31
N LYS A 213 26.03 6.58 -21.69
CA LYS A 213 24.62 6.74 -22.07
C LYS A 213 23.79 6.95 -20.80
N VAL A 214 22.92 7.95 -20.77
CA VAL A 214 22.22 8.34 -19.53
C VAL A 214 20.70 8.26 -19.68
N LEU A 215 20.04 7.56 -18.76
CA LEU A 215 18.59 7.62 -18.58
C LEU A 215 18.30 8.38 -17.28
N ARG A 216 17.78 9.59 -17.43
CA ARG A 216 17.50 10.49 -16.30
C ARG A 216 16.00 10.52 -16.02
N ILE A 217 15.65 10.25 -14.76
CA ILE A 217 14.27 10.26 -14.26
C ILE A 217 14.10 11.44 -13.30
N SER A 218 13.09 12.27 -13.54
CA SER A 218 12.85 13.47 -12.76
C SER A 218 11.37 13.81 -12.66
N VAL A 219 11.02 14.57 -11.62
CA VAL A 219 9.69 15.15 -11.42
C VAL A 219 9.80 16.65 -11.68
N ASN A 220 8.85 17.20 -12.43
CA ASN A 220 8.71 18.64 -12.64
C ASN A 220 7.23 19.01 -12.58
N PRO A 221 6.76 19.57 -11.45
CA PRO A 221 5.37 19.99 -11.29
C PRO A 221 4.91 21.03 -12.33
N ALA A 222 5.83 21.80 -12.91
CA ALA A 222 5.51 22.76 -13.96
C ALA A 222 5.22 22.12 -15.33
N LEU A 223 5.45 20.80 -15.48
CA LEU A 223 5.18 20.08 -16.72
C LEU A 223 3.69 20.11 -17.09
N SER A 224 2.82 19.94 -16.10
CA SER A 224 1.37 19.88 -16.28
C SER A 224 0.70 20.06 -14.92
N PRO A 225 -0.43 20.80 -14.84
CA PRO A 225 -1.22 20.86 -13.62
C PRO A 225 -1.96 19.54 -13.32
N ARG A 226 -1.96 18.58 -14.26
CA ARG A 226 -2.68 17.30 -14.12
C ARG A 226 -1.76 16.19 -13.65
N SER A 227 -2.11 15.62 -12.49
CA SER A 227 -1.46 14.44 -11.91
C SER A 227 -1.37 13.28 -12.92
N GLY A 228 -0.27 12.53 -12.89
CA GLY A 228 -0.05 11.41 -13.80
C GLY A 228 0.43 11.80 -15.21
N SER A 229 0.54 13.09 -15.54
CA SER A 229 1.06 13.54 -16.85
C SER A 229 2.56 13.31 -16.95
N PHE A 230 3.07 13.03 -18.15
CA PHE A 230 4.50 12.82 -18.38
C PHE A 230 4.98 13.24 -19.77
N ASP A 231 6.30 13.38 -19.87
CA ASP A 231 7.05 13.64 -21.09
C ASP A 231 8.30 12.74 -21.11
N VAL A 232 8.45 11.97 -22.20
CA VAL A 232 9.58 11.07 -22.42
C VAL A 232 10.26 11.47 -23.71
N ALA A 233 11.57 11.75 -23.65
CA ALA A 233 12.39 11.99 -24.81
C ALA A 233 13.49 10.92 -24.89
N VAL A 234 13.55 10.21 -26.01
CA VAL A 234 14.52 9.14 -26.28
C VAL A 234 15.49 9.62 -27.36
N GLN A 235 16.77 9.66 -27.04
CA GLN A 235 17.88 9.94 -27.95
C GLN A 235 18.93 8.84 -27.83
N PRO A 236 19.81 8.66 -28.84
CA PRO A 236 20.79 7.56 -28.87
C PRO A 236 21.67 7.41 -27.62
N LEU A 237 22.01 8.52 -26.98
CA LEU A 237 22.89 8.56 -25.79
C LEU A 237 22.19 9.12 -24.55
N ALA A 238 20.94 9.60 -24.68
CA ALA A 238 20.25 10.30 -23.60
C ALA A 238 18.75 10.00 -23.64
N ILE A 239 18.23 9.44 -22.55
CA ILE A 239 16.80 9.25 -22.34
C ILE A 239 16.39 10.12 -21.17
N ARG A 240 15.36 10.95 -21.36
CA ARG A 240 14.82 11.81 -20.33
C ARG A 240 13.38 11.41 -20.05
N VAL A 241 13.12 11.04 -18.79
CA VAL A 241 11.79 10.76 -18.25
C VAL A 241 11.42 11.87 -17.28
N LEU A 242 10.34 12.59 -17.59
CA LEU A 242 9.84 13.71 -16.81
C LEU A 242 8.37 13.49 -16.46
N GLY A 243 8.05 13.33 -15.18
CA GLY A 243 6.66 13.28 -14.69
C GLY A 243 6.25 14.61 -14.06
N ALA A 244 4.96 14.96 -14.14
CA ALA A 244 4.43 16.09 -13.37
C ALA A 244 4.48 15.83 -11.85
N ASP A 245 4.35 14.55 -11.47
CA ASP A 245 4.45 14.01 -10.12
C ASP A 245 5.00 12.57 -10.16
N LEU A 246 5.07 11.90 -9.00
CA LEU A 246 5.50 10.50 -8.93
C LEU A 246 4.59 9.54 -9.71
N ALA A 247 3.29 9.84 -9.78
CA ALA A 247 2.35 9.05 -10.58
C ALA A 247 2.69 9.17 -12.08
N GLY A 248 3.03 10.38 -12.54
CA GLY A 248 3.44 10.64 -13.92
C GLY A 248 4.74 9.93 -14.29
N VAL A 249 5.73 9.94 -13.40
CA VAL A 249 6.96 9.15 -13.59
C VAL A 249 6.64 7.67 -13.74
N ARG A 250 5.79 7.12 -12.86
CA ARG A 250 5.40 5.71 -12.94
C ARG A 250 4.71 5.37 -14.27
N GLN A 251 3.79 6.22 -14.73
CA GLN A 251 3.13 6.07 -16.03
C GLN A 251 4.13 6.14 -17.20
N ALA A 252 5.14 7.01 -17.11
CA ALA A 252 6.20 7.08 -18.11
C ALA A 252 7.05 5.80 -18.14
N LEU A 253 7.36 5.21 -16.98
CA LEU A 253 8.08 3.94 -16.91
C LEU A 253 7.26 2.78 -17.49
N TYR A 254 5.97 2.71 -17.20
CA TYR A 254 5.07 1.74 -17.85
C TYR A 254 5.07 1.92 -19.37
N PHE A 255 4.99 3.16 -19.86
CA PHE A 255 5.09 3.44 -21.29
C PHE A 255 6.41 2.96 -21.93
N LEU A 256 7.54 3.05 -21.21
CA LEU A 256 8.81 2.50 -21.68
C LEU A 256 8.81 0.97 -21.68
N GLN A 257 8.29 0.35 -20.62
CA GLN A 257 8.18 -1.11 -20.50
C GLN A 257 7.29 -1.67 -21.60
N ASP A 258 6.12 -1.08 -21.84
CA ASP A 258 5.20 -1.48 -22.92
C ASP A 258 5.89 -1.51 -24.29
N GLN A 259 6.70 -0.48 -24.60
CA GLN A 259 7.48 -0.46 -25.84
C GLN A 259 8.50 -1.60 -25.91
N MET A 260 9.21 -1.89 -24.81
CA MET A 260 10.17 -2.98 -24.76
C MET A 260 9.47 -4.35 -24.89
N GLU A 261 8.27 -4.47 -24.33
CA GLU A 261 7.47 -5.67 -24.44
C GLU A 261 6.94 -5.89 -25.85
N GLU A 262 6.41 -4.85 -26.50
CA GLU A 262 5.94 -4.87 -27.89
C GLU A 262 7.07 -5.22 -28.86
N LYS A 263 8.26 -4.64 -28.64
CA LYS A 263 9.47 -4.91 -29.45
C LYS A 263 10.21 -6.19 -29.05
N GLN A 264 9.74 -6.89 -28.01
CA GLN A 264 10.35 -8.09 -27.44
C GLN A 264 11.83 -7.94 -27.05
N GLY A 265 12.28 -6.73 -26.72
CA GLY A 265 13.67 -6.44 -26.39
C GLY A 265 13.81 -5.10 -25.66
N PRO A 266 14.97 -4.81 -25.05
CA PRO A 266 15.21 -3.55 -24.33
C PRO A 266 15.49 -2.40 -25.33
N TYR A 267 14.55 -2.20 -26.27
CA TYR A 267 14.63 -1.28 -27.38
C TYR A 267 13.58 -0.16 -27.21
N LEU A 268 13.97 1.08 -27.45
CA LEU A 268 13.08 2.24 -27.38
C LEU A 268 13.16 3.08 -28.64
N SER A 269 12.02 3.48 -29.21
CA SER A 269 12.04 4.31 -30.40
C SER A 269 12.52 5.72 -30.11
N ILE A 270 13.44 6.21 -30.94
CA ILE A 270 13.95 7.58 -30.87
C ILE A 270 12.79 8.54 -31.15
N GLY A 271 12.63 9.55 -30.30
CA GLY A 271 11.55 10.51 -30.42
C GLY A 271 11.18 11.19 -29.11
N SER A 272 10.05 11.89 -29.10
CA SER A 272 9.50 12.50 -27.90
C SER A 272 8.01 12.23 -27.80
N THR A 273 7.59 11.76 -26.64
CA THR A 273 6.20 11.42 -26.34
C THR A 273 5.75 12.18 -25.12
N ARG A 274 4.72 13.01 -25.29
CA ARG A 274 4.04 13.70 -24.19
C ARG A 274 2.64 13.13 -24.01
N ARG A 275 2.31 12.70 -22.80
CA ARG A 275 0.95 12.29 -22.42
C ARG A 275 0.44 13.18 -21.30
N THR A 276 -0.72 13.77 -21.54
CA THR A 276 -1.46 14.53 -20.53
C THR A 276 -2.63 13.69 -20.06
N THR A 277 -2.65 13.32 -18.77
CA THR A 277 -3.76 12.56 -18.19
C THR A 277 -5.07 13.35 -18.35
N ARG A 278 -6.11 12.71 -18.89
CA ARG A 278 -7.42 13.31 -19.14
C ARG A 278 -8.50 12.89 -18.13
N LEU A 279 -8.17 12.06 -17.15
CA LEU A 279 -9.08 11.72 -16.07
C LEU A 279 -9.27 12.95 -15.17
N ASP A 280 -10.37 13.64 -15.42
CA ASP A 280 -10.97 14.63 -14.53
C ASP A 280 -12.19 13.96 -13.90
N PRO A 281 -12.05 13.23 -12.77
CA PRO A 281 -13.19 12.68 -12.08
C PRO A 281 -14.02 13.87 -11.58
N ARG A 282 -15.05 14.24 -12.35
CA ARG A 282 -16.07 15.16 -11.86
C ARG A 282 -16.84 14.42 -10.79
N TYR A 283 -16.54 14.73 -9.53
CA TYR A 283 -17.32 14.26 -8.41
C TYR A 283 -18.72 14.87 -8.53
N VAL A 284 -19.69 14.06 -8.91
CA VAL A 284 -21.10 14.42 -8.80
C VAL A 284 -21.50 14.08 -7.38
N TYR A 285 -21.60 15.10 -6.54
CA TYR A 285 -22.15 14.95 -5.20
C TYR A 285 -23.65 14.70 -5.33
N SER A 286 -24.13 13.57 -4.79
CA SER A 286 -25.55 13.28 -4.58
C SER A 286 -26.03 13.81 -3.24
#